data_AF-A0A9D1YHE5-F1
#
_entry.id   AF-A0A9D1YHE5-F1
#
_cell.length_a   1.000
_cell.length_b   1.000
_cell.length_c   1.000
_cell.angle_alpha   90.00
_cell.angle_beta   90.00
_cell.angle_gamma   90.00
#
_symmetry.space_group_name_H-M   'P 1'
#
loop_
_entity.id
_entity.type
_entity.pdbx_description
1 polymer ?
#
loop_
_entity_poly.entity_id
_entity_poly.type
_entity_poly.pdbx_seq_one_letter_code
_entity_poly.pdbx_strand_id
1 'polypeptide(L)'
;MKFRRKPVKAWQVILIAVIVVGIFVVVGLMRSNYNIPYTEEPFGQEALEKARDLAGAEEGELYATGFTYNNSEEETFVVTAAGPGANDRWQEWSLICYAADGQMPYRMEKGQAVVSLPEEAEPIEGVFARLGLFRENREAVFSLFSEEGKAVKGESNVLLDLRDRFGETDLLVRREAASSLPEEGSSTAPSPSASPAPPVETRMSLEEALPQVQTVTVSDQGVAQAPYTPGDCTEESFLLYRSGVLEGTLTETLLAVVNIEA
;
A
#
# COMPACT_ATOMS: atom_id res chain seq x y z
N MET A 1 -54.01 -4.38 -15.49
CA MET A 1 -53.66 -2.95 -15.31
C MET A 1 -53.14 -2.39 -16.63
N LYS A 2 -53.77 -1.35 -17.19
CA LYS A 2 -53.29 -0.69 -18.42
C LYS A 2 -52.31 0.43 -18.04
N PHE A 3 -51.02 0.25 -18.27
CA PHE A 3 -50.02 1.31 -18.10
C PHE A 3 -50.25 2.39 -19.17
N ARG A 4 -50.88 3.51 -18.79
CA ARG A 4 -50.94 4.72 -19.63
C ARG A 4 -49.53 5.30 -19.74
N ARG A 5 -48.80 5.02 -20.82
CA ARG A 5 -47.54 5.70 -21.13
C ARG A 5 -47.87 7.14 -21.53
N LYS A 6 -47.56 8.11 -20.66
CA LYS A 6 -47.62 9.54 -21.02
C LYS A 6 -46.54 9.82 -22.07
N PRO A 7 -46.83 10.57 -23.15
CA PRO A 7 -45.82 10.89 -24.15
C PRO A 7 -44.78 11.83 -23.53
N VAL A 8 -43.55 11.34 -23.41
CA VAL A 8 -42.40 12.16 -23.01
C VAL A 8 -42.09 13.09 -24.17
N LYS A 9 -42.06 14.41 -23.92
CA LYS A 9 -41.78 15.39 -24.96
C LYS A 9 -40.28 15.37 -25.28
N ALA A 10 -39.90 15.46 -26.56
CA ALA A 10 -38.49 15.39 -27.00
C ALA A 10 -37.56 16.35 -26.23
N TRP A 11 -38.04 17.55 -25.86
CA TRP A 11 -37.27 18.51 -25.07
C TRP A 11 -36.93 18.01 -23.65
N GLN A 12 -37.76 17.16 -23.05
CA GLN A 12 -37.50 16.56 -21.73
C GLN A 12 -36.37 15.53 -21.81
N VAL A 13 -36.29 14.79 -22.92
CA VAL A 13 -35.20 13.83 -23.17
C VAL A 13 -33.87 14.57 -23.37
N ILE A 14 -33.88 15.67 -24.14
CA ILE A 14 -32.70 16.51 -24.35
C ILE A 14 -32.22 17.12 -23.03
N LEU A 15 -33.13 17.65 -22.21
CA LEU A 15 -32.77 18.24 -20.92
C LEU A 15 -32.14 17.20 -19.97
N ILE A 16 -32.72 15.99 -19.89
CA ILE A 16 -32.15 14.91 -19.08
C ILE A 16 -30.76 14.51 -19.59
N ALA A 17 -30.57 14.40 -20.91
CA ALA A 17 -29.27 14.08 -21.49
C ALA A 17 -28.19 15.14 -21.14
N VAL A 18 -28.53 16.43 -21.19
CA VAL A 18 -27.62 17.52 -20.81
C VAL A 18 -27.27 17.45 -19.32
N ILE A 19 -28.24 17.19 -18.45
CA ILE A 19 -27.99 17.04 -17.00
C ILE A 19 -27.06 15.85 -16.74
N VAL A 20 -27.34 14.70 -17.37
CA VAL A 20 -26.51 13.50 -17.22
C VAL A 20 -25.08 13.77 -17.68
N VAL A 21 -24.89 14.34 -18.88
CA VAL A 21 -23.55 14.71 -19.38
C VAL A 21 -22.87 15.72 -18.45
N GLY A 22 -23.59 16.72 -17.94
CA GLY A 22 -23.06 17.68 -16.98
C GLY A 22 -22.59 17.02 -15.68
N ILE A 23 -23.35 16.07 -15.15
CA ILE A 23 -22.95 15.26 -13.98
C ILE A 23 -21.69 14.45 -14.29
N PHE A 24 -21.62 13.78 -15.45
CA PHE A 24 -20.43 13.02 -15.84
C PHE A 24 -19.18 13.90 -15.98
N VAL A 25 -19.30 15.10 -16.55
CA VAL A 25 -18.19 16.06 -16.66
C VAL A 25 -17.73 16.53 -15.27
N VAL A 26 -18.66 16.87 -14.37
CA VAL A 26 -18.33 17.27 -12.99
C VAL A 26 -17.64 16.13 -12.24
N VAL A 27 -18.15 14.90 -12.36
CA VAL A 27 -17.53 13.70 -11.75
C VAL A 27 -16.15 13.44 -12.34
N GLY A 28 -15.96 13.61 -13.66
CA GLY A 28 -14.67 13.46 -14.32
C GLY A 28 -13.63 14.49 -13.84
N LEU A 29 -14.04 15.76 -13.72
CA LEU A 29 -13.18 16.83 -13.20
C LEU A 29 -12.83 16.61 -11.73
N MET A 30 -13.78 16.18 -10.90
CA MET A 30 -13.52 15.85 -9.49
C MET A 30 -12.51 14.70 -9.35
N ARG A 31 -12.56 13.69 -10.23
CA ARG A 31 -11.55 12.60 -10.23
C ARG A 31 -10.18 13.09 -10.68
N SER A 32 -10.11 13.97 -11.67
CA SER A 32 -8.83 14.52 -12.16
C SER A 32 -8.10 15.36 -11.13
N ASN A 33 -8.81 16.00 -10.20
CA ASN A 33 -8.20 16.83 -9.16
C ASN A 33 -7.37 16.02 -8.16
N TYR A 34 -7.53 14.69 -8.08
CA TYR A 34 -6.80 13.83 -7.14
C TYR A 34 -5.63 13.08 -7.81
N ASN A 35 -5.39 13.33 -9.09
CA ASN A 35 -4.24 12.77 -9.79
C ASN A 35 -3.04 13.71 -9.62
N ILE A 36 -1.89 13.16 -9.29
CA ILE A 36 -0.62 13.88 -9.40
C ILE A 36 -0.12 13.65 -10.82
N PRO A 37 0.31 14.70 -11.53
CA PRO A 37 0.88 14.54 -12.86
C PRO A 37 2.09 13.60 -12.81
N TYR A 38 2.39 12.97 -13.94
CA TYR A 38 3.59 12.15 -14.07
C TYR A 38 4.84 12.98 -13.77
N THR A 39 5.72 12.41 -12.93
CA THR A 39 7.05 12.94 -12.65
C THR A 39 8.10 11.90 -13.01
N GLU A 40 9.28 12.34 -13.46
CA GLU A 40 10.43 11.44 -13.70
C GLU A 40 10.94 10.83 -12.37
N GLU A 41 10.82 11.60 -11.29
CA GLU A 41 11.11 11.22 -9.92
C GLU A 41 9.80 11.08 -9.13
N PRO A 42 9.20 9.88 -9.11
CA PRO A 42 7.96 9.63 -8.40
C PRO A 42 8.09 10.01 -6.93
N PHE A 43 9.15 9.62 -6.20
CA PHE A 43 9.32 10.03 -4.80
C PHE A 43 10.09 11.35 -4.64
N GLY A 44 10.09 12.19 -5.68
CA GLY A 44 10.77 13.47 -5.70
C GLY A 44 9.95 14.63 -5.10
N GLN A 45 10.59 15.80 -5.04
CA GLN A 45 10.04 17.02 -4.47
C GLN A 45 8.69 17.42 -5.09
N GLU A 46 8.54 17.33 -6.42
CA GLU A 46 7.32 17.76 -7.12
C GLU A 46 6.10 16.92 -6.73
N ALA A 47 6.26 15.60 -6.62
CA ALA A 47 5.18 14.71 -6.20
C ALA A 47 4.79 14.97 -4.75
N LEU A 48 5.77 15.24 -3.88
CA LEU A 48 5.55 15.56 -2.49
C LEU A 48 4.80 16.90 -2.32
N GLU A 49 5.23 17.95 -3.00
CA GLU A 49 4.55 19.26 -3.01
C GLU A 49 3.11 19.11 -3.46
N LYS A 50 2.86 18.30 -4.50
CA LYS A 50 1.50 18.06 -4.96
C LYS A 50 0.66 17.27 -3.96
N ALA A 51 1.24 16.29 -3.27
CA ALA A 51 0.54 15.56 -2.23
C ALA A 51 0.14 16.49 -1.06
N ARG A 52 1.03 17.42 -0.66
CA ARG A 52 0.74 18.44 0.34
C ARG A 52 -0.40 19.37 -0.10
N ASP A 53 -0.36 19.86 -1.34
CA ASP A 53 -1.43 20.69 -1.91
C ASP A 53 -2.80 19.99 -1.86
N LEU A 54 -2.85 18.71 -2.20
CA LEU A 54 -4.09 17.92 -2.18
C LEU A 54 -4.60 17.63 -0.77
N ALA A 55 -3.68 17.41 0.17
CA ALA A 55 -4.00 17.28 1.59
C ALA A 55 -4.42 18.60 2.23
N GLY A 56 -4.11 19.75 1.60
CA GLY A 56 -4.22 21.06 2.23
C GLY A 56 -3.25 21.22 3.40
N ALA A 57 -2.07 20.61 3.31
CA ALA A 57 -1.04 20.58 4.33
C ALA A 57 0.08 21.59 4.01
N GLU A 58 0.57 22.31 5.03
CA GLU A 58 1.82 23.05 4.91
C GLU A 58 3.03 22.10 5.04
N GLU A 59 4.24 22.65 4.89
CA GLU A 59 5.47 21.89 5.10
C GLU A 59 5.56 21.34 6.54
N GLY A 60 5.80 20.03 6.68
CA GLY A 60 5.82 19.36 7.98
C GLY A 60 4.45 19.05 8.59
N GLU A 61 3.35 19.25 7.83
CA GLU A 61 1.99 18.94 8.28
C GLU A 61 1.39 17.69 7.61
N LEU A 62 2.19 16.93 6.86
CA LEU A 62 1.77 15.65 6.27
C LEU A 62 2.67 14.55 6.81
N TYR A 63 2.07 13.57 7.48
CA TYR A 63 2.78 12.51 8.16
C TYR A 63 2.46 11.18 7.50
N ALA A 64 3.46 10.35 7.22
CA ALA A 64 3.25 8.96 6.87
C ALA A 64 2.83 8.17 8.10
N THR A 65 1.82 7.32 7.91
CA THR A 65 1.28 6.42 8.94
C THR A 65 1.24 4.97 8.47
N GLY A 66 1.76 4.71 7.26
CA GLY A 66 1.73 3.41 6.61
C GLY A 66 2.41 3.47 5.24
N PHE A 67 2.95 2.35 4.84
CA PHE A 67 3.65 2.08 3.60
C PHE A 67 3.57 0.60 3.27
N THR A 68 3.16 0.30 2.05
CA THR A 68 3.22 -1.05 1.49
C THR A 68 3.68 -1.02 0.05
N TYR A 69 4.42 -2.04 -0.34
CA TYR A 69 4.79 -2.31 -1.72
C TYR A 69 4.67 -3.80 -1.98
N ASN A 70 4.07 -4.17 -3.11
CA ASN A 70 4.06 -5.55 -3.59
C ASN A 70 4.87 -5.65 -4.90
N ASN A 71 5.62 -6.73 -5.07
CA ASN A 71 6.39 -7.00 -6.29
C ASN A 71 5.57 -7.65 -7.41
N SER A 72 4.27 -7.35 -7.50
CA SER A 72 3.39 -7.87 -8.54
C SER A 72 3.75 -7.30 -9.93
N GLU A 73 3.13 -7.83 -11.00
CA GLU A 73 3.38 -7.37 -12.38
C GLU A 73 3.06 -5.87 -12.58
N GLU A 74 2.15 -5.31 -11.76
CA GLU A 74 1.80 -3.89 -11.71
C GLU A 74 2.40 -3.31 -10.41
N GLU A 75 3.70 -2.99 -10.41
CA GLU A 75 4.39 -2.49 -9.21
C GLU A 75 3.58 -1.38 -8.55
N THR A 76 3.18 -1.58 -7.29
CA THR A 76 2.29 -0.65 -6.60
C THR A 76 2.88 -0.28 -5.24
N PHE A 77 3.21 0.99 -5.06
CA PHE A 77 3.56 1.56 -3.76
C PHE A 77 2.34 2.30 -3.20
N VAL A 78 2.00 2.05 -1.94
CA VAL A 78 0.94 2.77 -1.23
C VAL A 78 1.55 3.39 0.00
N VAL A 79 1.49 4.71 0.12
CA VAL A 79 1.80 5.45 1.36
C VAL A 79 0.49 5.93 1.96
N THR A 80 0.17 5.46 3.16
CA THR A 80 -0.92 6.02 3.96
C THR A 80 -0.38 7.21 4.73
N ALA A 81 -1.11 8.32 4.72
CA ALA A 81 -0.70 9.56 5.35
C ALA A 81 -1.83 10.21 6.13
N ALA A 82 -1.46 11.00 7.13
CA ALA A 82 -2.33 11.85 7.92
C ALA A 82 -1.98 13.32 7.66
N GLY A 83 -2.95 14.09 7.17
CA GLY A 83 -2.82 15.54 6.93
C GLY A 83 -3.86 16.35 7.71
N PRO A 84 -3.84 17.69 7.63
CA PRO A 84 -4.76 18.55 8.38
C PRO A 84 -6.21 18.28 8.00
N GLY A 85 -7.06 18.15 9.02
CA GLY A 85 -8.50 17.97 8.88
C GLY A 85 -9.29 19.03 9.63
N ALA A 86 -10.61 18.82 9.72
CA ALA A 86 -11.50 19.75 10.41
C ALA A 86 -11.50 19.52 11.93
N ASN A 87 -11.65 20.61 12.70
CA ASN A 87 -11.77 20.61 14.17
C ASN A 87 -10.58 19.96 14.88
N ASP A 88 -9.36 20.33 14.49
CA ASP A 88 -8.10 19.85 15.09
C ASP A 88 -7.91 18.33 15.04
N ARG A 89 -8.49 17.69 14.02
CA ARG A 89 -8.32 16.25 13.77
C ARG A 89 -7.60 16.01 12.47
N TRP A 90 -6.95 14.86 12.35
CA TRP A 90 -6.22 14.47 11.17
C TRP A 90 -7.12 13.76 10.17
N GLN A 91 -6.88 14.03 8.89
CA GLN A 91 -7.54 13.38 7.77
C GLN A 91 -6.61 12.33 7.18
N GLU A 92 -7.11 11.10 7.04
CA GLU A 92 -6.37 10.04 6.34
C GLU A 92 -6.38 10.26 4.83
N TRP A 93 -5.24 9.95 4.22
CA TRP A 93 -4.99 9.98 2.78
C TRP A 93 -4.22 8.72 2.36
N SER A 94 -4.47 8.24 1.15
CA SER A 94 -3.69 7.17 0.53
C SER A 94 -3.07 7.69 -0.74
N LEU A 95 -1.74 7.76 -0.78
CA LEU A 95 -0.96 8.07 -1.96
C LEU A 95 -0.62 6.74 -2.62
N ILE A 96 -1.26 6.47 -3.75
CA ILE A 96 -1.09 5.22 -4.49
C ILE A 96 -0.27 5.53 -5.75
N CYS A 97 0.88 4.89 -5.87
CA CYS A 97 1.79 4.97 -7.00
C CYS A 97 1.75 3.65 -7.77
N TYR A 98 1.36 3.70 -9.03
CA TYR A 98 1.30 2.53 -9.91
C TYR A 98 2.42 2.61 -10.94
N ALA A 99 3.10 1.51 -11.25
CA ALA A 99 3.91 1.40 -12.45
C ALA A 99 3.04 0.85 -13.60
N ALA A 100 2.66 1.72 -14.54
CA ALA A 100 1.98 1.31 -15.77
C ALA A 100 2.81 1.75 -16.98
N ASP A 101 3.29 0.79 -17.79
CA ASP A 101 3.96 1.06 -19.08
C ASP A 101 5.05 2.16 -19.03
N GLY A 102 5.89 2.18 -17.99
CA GLY A 102 6.96 3.16 -17.80
C GLY A 102 6.51 4.53 -17.30
N GLN A 103 5.23 4.69 -16.99
CA GLN A 103 4.67 5.86 -16.31
C GLN A 103 4.37 5.51 -14.85
N MET A 104 4.73 6.40 -13.92
CA MET A 104 4.36 6.29 -12.51
C MET A 104 3.38 7.40 -12.12
N PRO A 105 2.08 7.27 -12.48
CA PRO A 105 1.07 8.21 -12.00
C PRO A 105 0.80 7.97 -10.51
N TYR A 106 0.65 9.07 -9.75
CA TYR A 106 0.02 8.96 -8.44
C TYR A 106 -1.46 9.24 -8.50
N ARG A 107 -2.17 8.55 -7.62
CA ARG A 107 -3.52 8.88 -7.22
C ARG A 107 -3.55 9.08 -5.71
N MET A 108 -4.06 10.23 -5.30
CA MET A 108 -4.27 10.51 -3.88
C MET A 108 -5.75 10.31 -3.55
N GLU A 109 -6.05 9.33 -2.72
CA GLU A 109 -7.41 9.06 -2.25
C GLU A 109 -7.61 9.62 -0.85
N LYS A 110 -8.71 10.34 -0.65
CA LYS A 110 -9.10 10.80 0.67
C LYS A 110 -9.76 9.65 1.43
N GLY A 111 -9.19 9.27 2.57
CA GLY A 111 -9.77 8.28 3.47
C GLY A 111 -11.10 8.75 4.04
N GLN A 112 -11.96 7.81 4.45
CA GLN A 112 -13.22 8.14 5.11
C GLN A 112 -13.05 8.43 6.60
N ALA A 113 -11.90 8.05 7.16
CA ALA A 113 -11.59 8.17 8.57
C ALA A 113 -11.00 9.54 8.91
N VAL A 114 -11.46 10.07 10.03
CA VAL A 114 -10.77 11.12 10.77
C VAL A 114 -9.96 10.40 11.85
N VAL A 115 -8.65 10.56 11.82
CA VAL A 115 -7.71 9.78 12.63
C VAL A 115 -7.06 10.64 13.70
N SER A 116 -6.60 9.98 14.77
CA SER A 116 -5.57 10.55 15.63
C SER A 116 -4.22 10.26 14.99
N LEU A 117 -3.31 11.23 14.99
CA LEU A 117 -1.95 10.99 14.54
C LEU A 117 -1.30 9.94 15.47
N PRO A 118 -0.82 8.80 14.94
CA PRO A 118 -0.03 7.84 15.72
C PRO A 118 1.19 8.51 16.35
N GLU A 119 1.65 8.04 17.52
CA GLU A 119 2.87 8.58 18.16
C GLU A 119 4.10 8.31 17.29
N GLU A 120 4.06 7.24 16.51
CA GLU A 120 5.13 6.75 15.63
C GLU A 120 5.04 7.33 14.21
N ALA A 121 4.12 8.27 13.96
CA ALA A 121 3.98 8.88 12.65
C ALA A 121 5.20 9.74 12.30
N GLU A 122 5.72 9.58 11.09
CA GLU A 122 6.90 10.29 10.62
C GLU A 122 6.50 11.33 9.57
N PRO A 123 7.17 12.50 9.52
CA PRO A 123 7.05 13.40 8.36
C PRO A 123 7.23 12.65 7.04
N ILE A 124 6.30 12.84 6.11
CA ILE A 124 6.26 12.10 4.84
C ILE A 124 7.53 12.32 3.98
N GLU A 125 8.24 13.42 4.21
CA GLU A 125 9.50 13.80 3.57
C GLU A 125 10.58 12.72 3.75
N GLY A 126 10.72 12.21 4.99
CA GLY A 126 11.73 11.19 5.32
C GLY A 126 11.41 9.86 4.62
N VAL A 127 10.13 9.47 4.64
CA VAL A 127 9.65 8.28 3.93
C VAL A 127 9.86 8.42 2.42
N PHE A 128 9.55 9.57 1.82
CA PHE A 128 9.75 9.80 0.38
C PHE A 128 11.22 9.67 -0.02
N ALA A 129 12.13 10.27 0.75
CA ALA A 129 13.56 10.16 0.49
C ALA A 129 14.04 8.69 0.51
N ARG A 130 13.63 7.92 1.53
CA ARG A 130 13.97 6.49 1.62
C ARG A 130 13.36 5.68 0.48
N LEU A 131 12.09 5.91 0.13
CA LEU A 131 11.43 5.22 -0.98
C LEU A 131 12.06 5.55 -2.34
N GLY A 132 12.55 6.76 -2.53
CA GLY A 132 13.34 7.16 -3.70
C GLY A 132 14.58 6.27 -3.86
N LEU A 133 15.41 6.18 -2.83
CA LEU A 133 16.62 5.34 -2.81
C LEU A 133 16.31 3.85 -2.96
N PHE A 134 15.26 3.37 -2.29
CA PHE A 134 14.81 1.99 -2.41
C PHE A 134 14.39 1.66 -3.84
N ARG A 135 13.61 2.53 -4.49
CA ARG A 135 13.13 2.30 -5.86
C ARG A 135 14.27 2.08 -6.84
N GLU A 136 15.35 2.85 -6.72
CA GLU A 136 16.52 2.71 -7.59
C GLU A 136 17.25 1.38 -7.38
N ASN A 137 17.19 0.83 -6.17
CA ASN A 137 17.89 -0.40 -5.78
C ASN A 137 16.98 -1.64 -5.67
N ARG A 138 15.69 -1.51 -5.97
CA ARG A 138 14.68 -2.54 -5.73
C ARG A 138 15.01 -3.87 -6.41
N GLU A 139 15.48 -3.82 -7.66
CA GLU A 139 15.78 -5.04 -8.42
C GLU A 139 16.91 -5.82 -7.75
N ALA A 140 17.93 -5.10 -7.27
CA ALA A 140 19.02 -5.71 -6.51
C ALA A 140 18.51 -6.32 -5.20
N VAL A 141 17.67 -5.62 -4.43
CA VAL A 141 17.08 -6.14 -3.19
C VAL A 141 16.24 -7.39 -3.44
N PHE A 142 15.29 -7.36 -4.39
CA PHE A 142 14.42 -8.50 -4.66
C PHE A 142 15.17 -9.69 -5.29
N SER A 143 16.26 -9.44 -6.03
CA SER A 143 17.08 -10.53 -6.58
C SER A 143 17.74 -11.40 -5.51
N LEU A 144 18.01 -10.85 -4.31
CA LEU A 144 18.53 -11.59 -3.16
C LEU A 144 17.56 -12.68 -2.66
N PHE A 145 16.26 -12.53 -2.92
CA PHE A 145 15.18 -13.41 -2.46
C PHE A 145 14.43 -14.08 -3.62
N SER A 146 15.10 -14.21 -4.77
CA SER A 146 14.47 -14.71 -6.01
C SER A 146 14.00 -16.16 -5.91
N GLU A 147 14.60 -16.98 -5.03
CA GLU A 147 14.16 -18.36 -4.79
C GLU A 147 12.96 -18.40 -3.86
N GLU A 148 12.96 -17.58 -2.81
CA GLU A 148 11.85 -17.40 -1.87
C GLU A 148 10.60 -16.85 -2.59
N GLY A 149 10.79 -15.99 -3.60
CA GLY A 149 9.70 -15.48 -4.43
C GLY A 149 9.03 -16.52 -5.34
N LYS A 150 9.55 -17.76 -5.42
CA LYS A 150 8.94 -18.83 -6.23
C LYS A 150 7.88 -19.59 -5.43
N ALA A 151 6.80 -19.93 -6.13
CA ALA A 151 5.76 -20.80 -5.57
C ALA A 151 6.27 -22.22 -5.38
N VAL A 152 6.00 -22.79 -4.20
CA VAL A 152 6.18 -24.23 -3.99
C VAL A 152 4.98 -25.01 -4.53
N LYS A 153 5.11 -26.33 -4.62
CA LYS A 153 4.04 -27.19 -5.16
C LYS A 153 2.75 -27.04 -4.33
N GLY A 154 1.66 -26.64 -4.99
CA GLY A 154 0.35 -26.45 -4.35
C GLY A 154 0.13 -25.07 -3.75
N GLU A 155 1.10 -24.16 -3.91
CA GLU A 155 1.01 -22.78 -3.48
C GLU A 155 0.64 -21.86 -4.65
N SER A 156 -0.16 -20.84 -4.36
CA SER A 156 -0.57 -19.81 -5.32
C SER A 156 -0.40 -18.41 -4.75
N ASN A 157 -0.51 -17.39 -5.60
CA ASN A 157 -0.42 -15.97 -5.22
C ASN A 157 0.85 -15.63 -4.41
N VAL A 158 1.98 -16.23 -4.78
CA VAL A 158 3.25 -15.96 -4.10
C VAL A 158 3.80 -14.61 -4.55
N LEU A 159 4.13 -13.78 -3.58
CA LEU A 159 4.64 -12.44 -3.78
C LEU A 159 5.55 -12.02 -2.62
N LEU A 160 6.39 -11.03 -2.89
CA LEU A 160 7.23 -10.38 -1.90
C LEU A 160 6.64 -9.00 -1.61
N ASP A 161 6.33 -8.76 -0.33
CA ASP A 161 5.75 -7.53 0.18
C ASP A 161 6.77 -6.78 1.02
N LEU A 162 7.01 -5.51 0.71
CA LEU A 162 7.73 -4.60 1.59
C LEU A 162 6.72 -3.76 2.38
N ARG A 163 6.92 -3.66 3.69
CA ARG A 163 6.02 -2.93 4.60
C ARG A 163 6.82 -2.07 5.56
N ASP A 164 6.23 -1.01 6.09
CA ASP A 164 6.79 -0.33 7.26
C ASP A 164 6.59 -1.14 8.56
N ARG A 165 7.05 -0.53 9.65
CA ARG A 165 6.90 -1.00 11.04
C ARG A 165 6.17 0.04 11.92
N PHE A 166 5.41 0.98 11.34
CA PHE A 166 4.75 2.04 12.09
C PHE A 166 3.85 1.45 13.18
N GLY A 167 4.13 1.83 14.44
CA GLY A 167 3.36 1.36 15.60
C GLY A 167 3.65 -0.08 16.04
N GLU A 168 4.64 -0.78 15.44
CA GLU A 168 5.04 -2.11 15.94
C GLU A 168 6.29 -2.02 16.85
N THR A 169 6.18 -2.68 18.01
CA THR A 169 7.27 -2.80 19.00
C THR A 169 7.94 -4.18 18.97
N ASP A 170 7.43 -5.07 18.10
CA ASP A 170 7.91 -6.42 17.86
C ASP A 170 7.95 -6.70 16.34
N LEU A 171 8.48 -7.86 15.96
CA LEU A 171 8.50 -8.32 14.58
C LEU A 171 7.48 -9.43 14.39
N LEU A 172 6.53 -9.23 13.48
CA LEU A 172 5.73 -10.32 12.96
C LEU A 172 6.65 -11.23 12.12
N VAL A 173 6.97 -12.41 12.63
CA VAL A 173 7.85 -13.36 11.92
C VAL A 173 7.06 -14.27 11.00
N ARG A 174 5.86 -14.67 11.43
CA ARG A 174 4.98 -15.53 10.64
C ARG A 174 3.52 -15.23 10.95
N ARG A 175 2.67 -15.20 9.92
CA ARG A 175 1.21 -15.20 10.05
C ARG A 175 0.61 -16.32 9.20
N GLU A 176 -0.40 -16.98 9.75
CA GLU A 176 -1.28 -17.89 9.02
C GLU A 176 -2.73 -17.47 9.21
N ALA A 177 -3.46 -17.32 8.12
CA ALA A 177 -4.87 -16.94 8.13
C ALA A 177 -5.66 -17.80 7.14
N ALA A 178 -6.90 -18.15 7.49
CA ALA A 178 -7.79 -18.80 6.53
C ALA A 178 -8.01 -17.88 5.33
N SER A 179 -7.68 -18.35 4.12
CA SER A 179 -7.91 -17.58 2.90
C SER A 179 -9.40 -17.56 2.58
N SER A 180 -9.93 -16.37 2.35
CA SER A 180 -11.28 -16.16 1.81
C SER A 180 -11.29 -16.05 0.28
N LEU A 181 -10.12 -16.19 -0.36
CA LEU A 181 -10.02 -16.16 -1.82
C LEU A 181 -10.76 -17.37 -2.39
N PRO A 182 -11.68 -17.17 -3.34
CA PRO A 182 -12.46 -18.26 -3.89
C PRO A 182 -11.52 -19.25 -4.58
N GLU A 183 -11.59 -20.53 -4.20
CA GLU A 183 -11.02 -21.61 -5.01
C GLU A 183 -11.64 -21.52 -6.41
N GLU A 184 -10.79 -21.43 -7.45
CA GLU A 184 -11.25 -21.54 -8.83
C GLU A 184 -11.96 -22.90 -9.02
N GLY A 185 -13.30 -22.90 -8.97
CA GLY A 185 -14.12 -24.06 -9.32
C GLY A 185 -15.34 -24.36 -8.44
N SER A 186 -15.54 -23.71 -7.29
CA SER A 186 -16.71 -24.01 -6.45
C SER A 186 -17.92 -23.11 -6.78
N SER A 187 -18.91 -23.65 -7.50
CA SER A 187 -20.18 -22.97 -7.81
C SER A 187 -21.19 -22.99 -6.66
N THR A 188 -20.73 -23.01 -5.40
CA THR A 188 -21.63 -23.10 -4.25
C THR A 188 -21.56 -21.80 -3.47
N ALA A 189 -22.69 -21.10 -3.39
CA ALA A 189 -22.81 -19.88 -2.60
C ALA A 189 -22.37 -20.14 -1.15
N PRO A 190 -21.46 -19.34 -0.57
CA PRO A 190 -20.99 -19.55 0.79
C PRO A 190 -22.14 -19.36 1.79
N SER A 191 -22.32 -20.35 2.67
CA SER A 191 -23.28 -20.31 3.78
C SER A 191 -22.92 -19.20 4.77
N PRO A 192 -23.90 -18.43 5.29
CA PRO A 192 -23.63 -17.37 6.25
C PRO A 192 -23.62 -17.96 7.67
N SER A 193 -22.45 -18.20 8.24
CA SER A 193 -22.16 -18.15 9.69
C SER A 193 -21.05 -19.14 10.09
N ALA A 194 -19.82 -18.69 9.93
CA ALA A 194 -18.81 -18.81 10.96
C ALA A 194 -17.90 -17.59 10.78
N SER A 195 -17.70 -16.80 11.83
CA SER A 195 -16.60 -15.83 11.79
C SER A 195 -15.32 -16.61 11.48
N PRO A 196 -14.52 -16.20 10.48
CA PRO A 196 -13.27 -16.87 10.20
C PRO A 196 -12.43 -16.95 11.49
N ALA A 197 -11.74 -18.08 11.68
CA ALA A 197 -10.84 -18.21 12.81
C ALA A 197 -9.83 -17.06 12.81
N PRO A 198 -9.46 -16.50 13.98
CA PRO A 198 -8.46 -15.45 14.04
C PRO A 198 -7.13 -15.96 13.46
N PRO A 199 -6.31 -15.07 12.88
CA PRO A 199 -5.01 -15.46 12.36
C PRO A 199 -4.12 -16.00 13.49
N VAL A 200 -3.27 -16.96 13.14
CA VAL A 200 -2.20 -17.45 14.02
C VAL A 200 -0.94 -16.66 13.70
N GLU A 201 -0.44 -15.91 14.68
CA GLU A 201 0.75 -15.07 14.55
C GLU A 201 1.89 -15.59 15.42
N THR A 202 3.10 -15.55 14.88
CA THR A 202 4.35 -15.68 15.64
C THR A 202 5.05 -14.34 15.58
N ARG A 203 5.19 -13.68 16.74
CA ARG A 203 5.87 -12.40 16.90
C ARG A 203 7.09 -12.55 17.80
N MET A 204 8.13 -11.80 17.53
CA MET A 204 9.41 -11.88 18.25
C MET A 204 9.87 -10.48 18.65
N SER A 205 10.50 -10.35 19.82
CA SER A 205 11.08 -9.08 20.27
C SER A 205 12.24 -8.66 19.36
N LEU A 206 12.42 -7.34 19.21
CA LEU A 206 13.55 -6.74 18.48
C LEU A 206 14.92 -7.10 19.10
N GLU A 207 14.94 -7.46 20.38
CA GLU A 207 16.14 -7.85 21.14
C GLU A 207 16.54 -9.32 20.92
N GLU A 208 15.70 -10.12 20.26
CA GLU A 208 15.95 -11.53 20.02
C GLU A 208 16.65 -11.78 18.69
N ALA A 209 17.56 -12.76 18.66
CA ALA A 209 18.20 -13.17 17.41
C ALA A 209 17.22 -13.96 16.54
N LEU A 210 17.21 -13.68 15.24
CA LEU A 210 16.35 -14.33 14.25
C LEU A 210 17.23 -14.94 13.14
N PRO A 211 17.76 -16.17 13.33
CA PRO A 211 18.70 -16.78 12.38
C PRO A 211 18.14 -16.97 10.97
N GLN A 212 16.80 -17.02 10.85
CA GLN A 212 16.08 -17.14 9.58
C GLN A 212 15.84 -15.81 8.86
N VAL A 213 16.10 -14.68 9.51
CA VAL A 213 15.89 -13.34 8.95
C VAL A 213 17.23 -12.72 8.54
N GLN A 214 17.25 -11.99 7.44
CA GLN A 214 18.41 -11.24 6.97
C GLN A 214 18.26 -9.74 7.26
N THR A 215 19.37 -9.03 7.33
CA THR A 215 19.43 -7.57 7.25
C THR A 215 19.95 -7.19 5.88
N VAL A 216 19.20 -6.36 5.16
CA VAL A 216 19.56 -5.79 3.87
C VAL A 216 19.80 -4.30 4.08
N THR A 217 20.97 -3.81 3.68
CA THR A 217 21.30 -2.39 3.75
C THR A 217 21.41 -1.83 2.34
N VAL A 218 20.63 -0.80 2.05
CA VAL A 218 20.64 -0.05 0.80
C VAL A 218 21.32 1.28 1.05
N SER A 219 22.37 1.59 0.29
CA SER A 219 23.16 2.82 0.42
C SER A 219 23.56 3.35 -0.96
N ASP A 220 24.21 4.51 -1.00
CA ASP A 220 24.85 5.06 -2.20
C ASP A 220 25.91 4.12 -2.82
N GLN A 221 26.49 3.22 -2.02
CA GLN A 221 27.47 2.22 -2.46
C GLN A 221 26.82 0.95 -3.02
N GLY A 222 25.50 0.82 -2.91
CA GLY A 222 24.71 -0.33 -3.39
C GLY A 222 24.03 -1.10 -2.26
N VAL A 223 23.73 -2.38 -2.55
CA VAL A 223 22.95 -3.27 -1.67
C VAL A 223 23.85 -4.32 -1.02
N ALA A 224 23.82 -4.39 0.32
CA ALA A 224 24.51 -5.40 1.12
C ALA A 224 23.51 -6.29 1.87
N GLN A 225 23.90 -7.54 2.13
CA GLN A 225 23.10 -8.51 2.90
C GLN A 225 23.96 -9.15 3.99
N ALA A 226 23.40 -9.26 5.19
CA ALA A 226 24.01 -9.92 6.34
C ALA A 226 22.94 -10.66 7.16
N PRO A 227 23.32 -11.64 8.01
CA PRO A 227 22.38 -12.23 8.97
C PRO A 227 21.85 -11.18 9.93
N TYR A 228 20.56 -11.26 10.30
CA TYR A 228 19.96 -10.32 11.25
C TYR A 228 20.62 -10.39 12.63
N THR A 229 20.99 -9.23 13.17
CA THR A 229 21.40 -9.05 14.56
C THR A 229 20.42 -8.20 15.35
N PRO A 230 20.21 -8.49 16.66
CA PRO A 230 19.41 -7.63 17.53
C PRO A 230 19.90 -6.17 17.47
N GLY A 231 18.97 -5.25 17.19
CA GLY A 231 19.27 -3.84 16.99
C GLY A 231 19.33 -3.38 15.53
N ASP A 232 19.34 -4.31 14.55
CA ASP A 232 19.33 -3.95 13.13
C ASP A 232 18.00 -3.34 12.68
N CYS A 233 16.90 -3.66 13.37
CA CYS A 233 15.57 -3.15 13.05
C CYS A 233 15.24 -1.89 13.87
N THR A 234 15.13 -0.76 13.18
CA THR A 234 14.79 0.56 13.72
C THR A 234 13.40 1.01 13.25
N GLU A 235 12.93 2.16 13.74
CA GLU A 235 11.61 2.71 13.34
C GLU A 235 11.56 3.08 11.86
N GLU A 236 12.72 3.36 11.25
CA GLU A 236 12.84 3.73 9.84
C GLU A 236 13.05 2.51 8.92
N SER A 237 13.20 1.31 9.50
CA SER A 237 13.39 0.08 8.76
C SER A 237 12.11 -0.36 8.05
N PHE A 238 12.26 -0.90 6.84
CA PHE A 238 11.21 -1.66 6.18
C PHE A 238 11.35 -3.16 6.47
N LEU A 239 10.24 -3.87 6.33
CA LEU A 239 10.14 -5.31 6.54
C LEU A 239 9.74 -6.00 5.24
N LEU A 240 10.57 -6.94 4.79
CA LEU A 240 10.33 -7.73 3.60
C LEU A 240 9.71 -9.07 3.97
N TYR A 241 8.47 -9.28 3.53
CA TYR A 241 7.70 -10.48 3.73
C TYR A 241 7.58 -11.29 2.44
N ARG A 242 7.50 -12.60 2.61
CA ARG A 242 6.96 -13.51 1.61
C ARG A 242 5.52 -13.82 1.96
N SER A 243 4.61 -13.55 1.03
CA SER A 243 3.19 -13.87 1.15
C SER A 243 2.82 -14.92 0.11
N GLY A 244 1.91 -15.84 0.45
CA GLY A 244 1.45 -16.89 -0.46
C GLY A 244 0.26 -17.65 0.10
N VAL A 245 -0.49 -18.35 -0.75
CA VAL A 245 -1.63 -19.18 -0.35
C VAL A 245 -1.29 -20.64 -0.56
N LEU A 246 -1.23 -21.39 0.53
CA LEU A 246 -0.98 -22.83 0.53
C LEU A 246 -2.19 -23.56 1.09
N GLU A 247 -2.81 -24.43 0.29
CA GLU A 247 -3.96 -25.26 0.72
C GLU A 247 -5.10 -24.44 1.38
N GLY A 248 -5.41 -23.26 0.82
CA GLY A 248 -6.45 -22.38 1.34
C GLY A 248 -6.06 -21.58 2.60
N THR A 249 -4.78 -21.60 2.98
CA THR A 249 -4.23 -20.79 4.08
C THR A 249 -3.31 -19.71 3.50
N LEU A 250 -3.62 -18.44 3.78
CA LEU A 250 -2.69 -17.34 3.55
C LEU A 250 -1.55 -17.46 4.56
N THR A 251 -0.33 -17.45 4.05
CA THR A 251 0.91 -17.50 4.82
C THR A 251 1.70 -16.23 4.56
N GLU A 252 2.22 -15.62 5.62
CA GLU A 252 3.16 -14.51 5.56
C GLU A 252 4.39 -14.89 6.38
N THR A 253 5.59 -14.67 5.87
CA THR A 253 6.85 -14.98 6.56
C THR A 253 7.84 -13.85 6.35
N LEU A 254 8.39 -13.32 7.45
CA LEU A 254 9.44 -12.32 7.40
C LEU A 254 10.72 -12.91 6.83
N LEU A 255 11.23 -12.32 5.76
CA LEU A 255 12.50 -12.71 5.13
C LEU A 255 13.63 -11.79 5.56
N ALA A 256 13.39 -10.48 5.61
CA ALA A 256 14.43 -9.52 5.90
C ALA A 256 13.93 -8.22 6.53
N VAL A 257 14.83 -7.59 7.27
CA VAL A 257 14.78 -6.17 7.63
C VAL A 257 15.57 -5.41 6.57
N VAL A 258 14.98 -4.35 6.01
CA VAL A 258 15.58 -3.53 4.96
C VAL A 258 15.83 -2.13 5.51
N ASN A 259 17.10 -1.79 5.65
CA ASN A 259 17.58 -0.48 6.10
C ASN A 259 18.04 0.34 4.90
N ILE A 260 17.64 1.60 4.85
CA ILE A 260 18.04 2.53 3.78
C ILE A 260 18.84 3.64 4.42
N GLU A 261 20.13 3.67 4.10
CA GLU A 261 21.09 4.66 4.58
C GLU A 261 21.23 5.74 3.51
N ALA A 262 20.74 6.94 3.83
CA ALA A 262 20.82 8.13 2.97
C ALA A 262 22.09 8.95 3.25
#